data_AF-A0A9X9LWW9-F1
#
_entry.id   AF-A0A9X9LWW9-F1
#
_cell.length_a   1.000
_cell.length_b   1.000
_cell.length_c   1.000
_cell.angle_alpha   90.00
_cell.angle_beta   90.00
_cell.angle_gamma   90.00
#
_symmetry.space_group_name_H-M   'P 1'
#
loop_
_entity.id
_entity.type
_entity.pdbx_description
1 polymer ?
#
loop_
_entity_poly.entity_id
_entity_poly.type
_entity_poly.pdbx_seq_one_letter_code
_entity_poly.pdbx_strand_id
1 'polypeptide(L)'
;VGVGGVFFGIIFGFISAFITRFTQNISAIEPLIVFMFSYLSYLAAETLYLSGILAITACAVTMKKYVEENVSQTSYTTIKYFMKMLSSVSETLIFIFMGVSTIGKNHEWNWAFICFTLVFCQIWRAISVFALFYISNQFRTFPFSIKDQCIIFYSGV
;
A
#
# COMPACT_ATOMS: atom_id res chain seq x y z
N VAL A 1 -6.64 10.45 13.48
CA VAL A 1 -7.27 10.07 12.19
C VAL A 1 -6.66 8.80 11.59
N GLY A 2 -5.34 8.73 11.38
CA GLY A 2 -4.71 7.55 10.76
C GLY A 2 -4.85 6.23 11.54
N VAL A 3 -4.62 6.26 12.86
CA VAL A 3 -4.77 5.06 13.73
C VAL A 3 -6.20 4.51 13.69
N GLY A 4 -7.20 5.39 13.63
CA GLY A 4 -8.62 4.99 13.51
C GLY A 4 -8.90 4.29 12.19
N GLY A 5 -8.34 4.78 11.07
CA GLY A 5 -8.45 4.12 9.77
C GLY A 5 -7.84 2.72 9.79
N VAL A 6 -6.64 2.56 10.35
CA VAL A 6 -5.98 1.25 10.47
C VAL A 6 -6.81 0.28 11.33
N PHE A 7 -7.29 0.73 12.50
CA PHE A 7 -8.12 -0.08 13.38
C PHE A 7 -9.40 -0.55 12.69
N PHE A 8 -10.06 0.36 11.97
CA PHE A 8 -11.28 0.07 11.22
C PHE A 8 -11.02 -0.92 10.08
N GLY A 9 -9.93 -0.74 9.33
CA GLY A 9 -9.51 -1.66 8.28
C GLY A 9 -9.24 -3.08 8.78
N ILE A 10 -8.63 -3.22 9.97
CA ILE A 10 -8.40 -4.54 10.59
C ILE A 10 -9.73 -5.23 10.92
N ILE A 11 -10.69 -4.52 11.51
CA ILE A 11 -12.02 -5.08 11.82
C ILE A 11 -12.71 -5.58 10.55
N PHE A 12 -12.75 -4.76 9.50
CA PHE A 12 -13.37 -5.14 8.23
C PHE A 12 -12.66 -6.31 7.55
N GLY A 13 -11.33 -6.40 7.66
CA GLY A 13 -10.57 -7.53 7.14
C GLY A 13 -10.88 -8.84 7.87
N PHE A 14 -11.07 -8.80 9.19
CA PHE A 14 -11.53 -9.97 9.96
C PHE A 14 -12.96 -10.38 9.61
N ILE A 15 -13.88 -9.41 9.44
CA ILE A 15 -15.26 -9.68 8.99
C ILE A 15 -15.24 -10.34 7.61
N SER A 16 -14.45 -9.81 6.68
CA SER A 16 -14.30 -10.40 5.34
C SER A 16 -13.78 -11.83 5.41
N ALA A 17 -12.72 -12.08 6.19
CA ALA A 17 -12.18 -13.43 6.38
C ALA A 17 -13.20 -14.41 6.96
N PHE A 18 -14.02 -13.96 7.92
CA PHE A 18 -15.10 -14.77 8.49
C PHE A 18 -16.16 -15.11 7.45
N ILE A 19 -16.58 -14.14 6.64
CA ILE A 19 -17.61 -14.34 5.60
C ILE A 19 -17.09 -15.28 4.49
N THR A 20 -15.85 -15.11 4.05
CA THR A 20 -15.26 -15.96 3.00
C THR A 20 -15.23 -17.43 3.41
N ARG A 21 -15.10 -17.75 4.71
CA ARG A 21 -15.17 -19.12 5.21
C ARG A 21 -16.53 -19.80 4.95
N PHE A 22 -17.63 -19.05 4.92
CA PHE A 22 -18.96 -19.61 4.65
C PHE A 22 -19.32 -19.67 3.15
N THR A 23 -18.52 -19.03 2.29
CA THR A 23 -18.76 -18.93 0.84
C THR A 23 -17.85 -19.87 0.02
N GLN A 24 -17.40 -20.98 0.61
CA GLN A 24 -16.52 -21.94 -0.08
C GLN A 24 -17.17 -22.71 -1.24
N ASN A 25 -18.51 -22.68 -1.36
CA ASN A 25 -19.23 -23.49 -2.34
C ASN A 25 -19.23 -22.92 -3.76
N ILE A 26 -18.82 -21.65 -3.98
CA ILE A 26 -18.86 -21.00 -5.30
C ILE A 26 -17.59 -20.18 -5.52
N SER A 27 -16.59 -20.77 -6.17
CA SER A 27 -15.28 -20.15 -6.42
C SER A 27 -15.37 -18.83 -7.22
N ALA A 28 -16.37 -18.66 -8.08
CA ALA A 28 -16.55 -17.42 -8.84
C ALA A 28 -16.88 -16.19 -7.98
N ILE A 29 -17.46 -16.38 -6.79
CA ILE A 29 -17.90 -15.28 -5.91
C ILE A 29 -16.78 -14.85 -4.94
N GLU A 30 -15.82 -15.73 -4.65
CA GLU A 30 -14.74 -15.46 -3.69
C GLU A 30 -13.96 -14.17 -4.02
N PRO A 31 -13.50 -13.93 -5.27
CA PRO A 31 -12.80 -12.69 -5.63
C PRO A 31 -13.66 -11.45 -5.41
N LEU A 32 -14.94 -11.51 -5.76
CA LEU A 32 -15.87 -10.39 -5.67
C LEU A 32 -16.02 -9.92 -4.22
N ILE A 33 -16.14 -10.86 -3.28
CA ILE A 33 -16.25 -10.56 -1.84
C ILE A 33 -15.00 -9.80 -1.36
N VAL A 34 -13.80 -10.22 -1.75
CA VAL A 34 -12.56 -9.55 -1.36
C VAL A 34 -12.52 -8.10 -1.84
N PHE A 35 -12.89 -7.84 -3.10
CA PHE A 35 -12.94 -6.48 -3.63
C PHE A 35 -14.01 -5.62 -2.96
N MET A 36 -15.21 -6.18 -2.77
CA MET A 36 -16.33 -5.48 -2.17
C MET A 36 -16.05 -5.09 -0.71
N PHE A 37 -15.53 -5.99 0.12
CA PHE A 37 -15.21 -5.68 1.51
C PHE A 37 -14.03 -4.71 1.65
N SER A 38 -13.04 -4.80 0.76
CA SER A 38 -11.95 -3.83 0.68
C SER A 38 -12.49 -2.41 0.42
N TYR A 39 -13.37 -2.27 -0.57
CA TYR A 39 -13.98 -0.98 -0.91
C TYR A 39 -14.98 -0.50 0.15
N LEU A 40 -15.72 -1.41 0.79
CA LEU A 40 -16.62 -1.07 1.89
C LEU A 40 -15.84 -0.50 3.10
N SER A 41 -14.67 -1.07 3.40
CA SER A 41 -13.78 -0.54 4.45
C SER A 41 -13.30 0.88 4.14
N TYR A 42 -13.09 1.21 2.87
CA TYR A 42 -12.73 2.56 2.44
C TYR A 42 -13.89 3.53 2.68
N LEU A 43 -15.09 3.21 2.14
CA LEU A 43 -16.27 4.06 2.24
C LEU A 43 -16.68 4.29 3.70
N ALA A 44 -16.70 3.24 4.51
CA ALA A 44 -17.11 3.35 5.90
C ALA A 44 -16.07 4.08 6.78
N ALA A 45 -14.79 4.09 6.40
CA ALA A 45 -13.82 4.96 7.04
C ALA A 45 -13.97 6.42 6.61
N GLU A 46 -14.33 6.67 5.36
CA GLU A 46 -14.56 8.03 4.84
C GLU A 46 -15.82 8.67 5.44
N THR A 47 -16.92 7.92 5.62
CA THR A 47 -18.14 8.42 6.30
C THR A 47 -17.90 8.79 7.76
N LEU A 48 -16.89 8.20 8.40
CA LEU A 48 -16.47 8.50 9.78
C LEU A 48 -15.38 9.59 9.83
N TYR A 49 -15.06 10.26 8.71
CA TYR A 49 -13.99 11.26 8.60
C TYR A 49 -12.61 10.72 9.03
N LEU A 50 -12.38 9.42 8.82
CA LEU A 50 -11.08 8.74 9.05
C LEU A 50 -10.31 8.60 7.73
N SER A 51 -9.07 8.11 7.80
CA SER A 51 -8.28 7.88 6.59
C SER A 51 -8.72 6.61 5.87
N GLY A 52 -9.54 6.77 4.82
CA GLY A 52 -10.01 5.67 3.97
C GLY A 52 -8.87 4.87 3.32
N ILE A 53 -7.81 5.55 2.89
CA ILE A 53 -6.63 4.92 2.27
C ILE A 53 -5.90 4.01 3.28
N LEU A 54 -5.76 4.44 4.53
CA LEU A 54 -5.17 3.60 5.59
C LEU A 54 -6.10 2.46 5.99
N ALA A 55 -7.42 2.65 5.92
CA ALA A 55 -8.39 1.59 6.20
C ALA A 55 -8.37 0.49 5.13
N ILE A 56 -8.43 0.83 3.84
CA ILE A 56 -8.41 -0.15 2.75
C ILE A 56 -7.07 -0.91 2.71
N THR A 57 -5.95 -0.26 2.99
CA THR A 57 -4.64 -0.91 3.03
C THR A 57 -4.52 -1.86 4.23
N ALA A 58 -4.97 -1.46 5.42
CA ALA A 58 -5.00 -2.35 6.60
C ALA A 58 -5.94 -3.55 6.40
N CYS A 59 -7.10 -3.32 5.76
CA CYS A 59 -8.03 -4.38 5.35
C CYS A 59 -7.35 -5.35 4.36
N ALA A 60 -6.66 -4.85 3.34
CA ALA A 60 -5.95 -5.70 2.38
C ALA A 60 -4.82 -6.53 3.01
N VAL A 61 -4.05 -5.95 3.93
CA VAL A 61 -2.97 -6.67 4.65
C VAL A 61 -3.51 -7.79 5.51
N THR A 62 -4.61 -7.54 6.24
CA THR A 62 -5.26 -8.59 7.04
C THR A 62 -5.86 -9.68 6.17
N MET A 63 -6.58 -9.31 5.10
CA MET A 63 -7.14 -10.27 4.15
C MET A 63 -6.07 -11.14 3.50
N LYS A 64 -4.89 -10.61 3.19
CA LYS A 64 -3.80 -11.41 2.60
C LYS A 64 -3.50 -12.68 3.40
N LYS A 65 -3.45 -12.64 4.74
CA LYS A 65 -3.09 -13.81 5.54
C LYS A 65 -4.29 -14.75 5.80
N TYR A 66 -5.48 -14.19 6.02
CA TYR A 66 -6.64 -14.97 6.44
C TYR A 66 -7.51 -15.45 5.28
N VAL A 67 -7.63 -14.66 4.22
CA VAL A 67 -8.46 -14.99 3.05
C VAL A 67 -7.70 -15.91 2.09
N GLU A 68 -6.37 -15.81 1.99
CA GLU A 68 -5.55 -16.71 1.16
C GLU A 68 -5.72 -18.18 1.55
N GLU A 69 -5.87 -18.49 2.84
CA GLU A 69 -6.13 -19.86 3.32
C GLU A 69 -7.58 -20.31 3.15
N ASN A 70 -8.54 -19.38 3.11
CA ASN A 70 -9.96 -19.70 3.01
C ASN A 70 -10.46 -19.87 1.56
N VAL A 71 -9.72 -19.34 0.59
CA VAL A 71 -10.10 -19.24 -0.83
C VAL A 71 -9.46 -20.34 -1.67
N SER A 72 -10.17 -20.80 -2.70
CA SER A 72 -9.63 -21.79 -3.64
C SER A 72 -8.41 -21.26 -4.44
N GLN A 73 -7.49 -22.15 -4.81
CA GLN A 73 -6.25 -21.78 -5.54
C GLN A 73 -6.53 -21.09 -6.89
N THR A 74 -7.60 -21.48 -7.58
CA THR A 74 -8.05 -20.87 -8.83
C THR A 74 -8.47 -19.41 -8.62
N SER A 75 -9.24 -19.14 -7.56
CA SER A 75 -9.67 -17.79 -7.20
C SER A 75 -8.52 -16.92 -6.70
N TYR A 76 -7.62 -17.47 -5.88
CA TYR A 76 -6.41 -16.76 -5.44
C TYR A 76 -5.57 -16.29 -6.62
N THR A 77 -5.33 -17.18 -7.57
CA THR A 77 -4.59 -16.87 -8.79
C THR A 77 -5.28 -15.76 -9.60
N THR A 78 -6.61 -15.81 -9.70
CA THR A 78 -7.42 -14.79 -10.38
C THR A 78 -7.31 -13.43 -9.69
N ILE A 79 -7.45 -13.37 -8.37
CA ILE A 79 -7.29 -12.14 -7.57
C ILE A 79 -5.89 -11.56 -7.76
N LYS A 80 -4.84 -12.40 -7.71
CA LYS A 80 -3.45 -11.96 -7.84
C LYS A 80 -3.17 -11.34 -9.22
N TYR A 81 -3.58 -12.02 -10.30
CA TYR A 81 -3.39 -11.50 -11.65
C TYR A 81 -4.23 -10.25 -11.92
N PHE A 82 -5.47 -10.23 -11.45
CA PHE A 82 -6.33 -9.06 -11.58
C PHE A 82 -5.78 -7.85 -10.83
N MET A 83 -5.30 -8.04 -9.60
CA MET A 83 -4.62 -6.98 -8.83
C MET A 83 -3.34 -6.49 -9.50
N LYS A 84 -2.55 -7.40 -10.07
CA LYS A 84 -1.33 -7.01 -10.81
C LYS A 84 -1.66 -6.23 -12.07
N MET A 85 -2.70 -6.63 -12.80
CA MET A 85 -3.20 -5.91 -13.97
C MET A 85 -3.70 -4.51 -13.58
N LEU A 86 -4.57 -4.40 -12.58
CA LEU A 86 -5.08 -3.12 -12.09
C LEU A 86 -3.95 -2.20 -11.63
N SER A 87 -2.99 -2.71 -10.86
CA SER A 87 -1.81 -1.93 -10.43
C SER A 87 -1.03 -1.38 -11.63
N SER A 88 -0.82 -2.18 -12.68
CA SER A 88 -0.10 -1.76 -13.87
C SER A 88 -0.87 -0.71 -14.68
N VAL A 89 -2.20 -0.86 -14.77
CA VAL A 89 -3.08 0.14 -15.41
C VAL A 89 -3.06 1.45 -14.63
N SER A 90 -3.21 1.40 -13.30
CA SER A 90 -3.15 2.58 -12.43
C SER A 90 -1.80 3.31 -12.52
N GLU A 91 -0.69 2.57 -12.52
CA GLU A 91 0.65 3.14 -12.70
C GLU A 91 0.78 3.87 -14.05
N THR A 92 0.30 3.26 -15.13
CA THR A 92 0.32 3.88 -16.46
C THR A 92 -0.53 5.16 -16.51
N LEU A 93 -1.71 5.15 -15.89
CA LEU A 93 -2.58 6.33 -15.80
C LEU A 93 -1.92 7.47 -15.02
N ILE A 94 -1.28 7.17 -13.89
CA ILE A 94 -0.55 8.17 -13.08
C ILE A 94 0.56 8.81 -13.92
N PHE A 95 1.34 8.03 -14.66
CA PHE A 95 2.39 8.57 -15.53
C PHE A 95 1.84 9.44 -16.65
N ILE A 96 0.74 9.04 -17.30
CA ILE A 96 0.09 9.86 -18.33
C ILE A 96 -0.40 11.18 -17.74
N PHE A 97 -1.08 11.17 -16.58
CA PHE A 97 -1.55 12.39 -15.94
C PHE A 97 -0.41 13.32 -15.50
N MET A 98 0.68 12.76 -14.97
CA MET A 98 1.87 13.52 -14.62
C MET A 98 2.51 14.17 -15.85
N GLY A 99 2.61 13.43 -16.97
CA GLY A 99 3.13 13.95 -18.24
C GLY A 99 2.29 15.10 -18.81
N VAL A 100 0.96 14.94 -18.86
CA VAL A 100 0.05 15.98 -19.33
C VAL A 100 0.09 17.22 -18.43
N SER A 101 0.13 17.05 -17.09
CA SER A 101 0.23 18.17 -16.16
C SER A 101 1.53 18.96 -16.30
N THR A 102 2.59 18.34 -16.84
CA THR A 102 3.89 19.01 -17.07
C THR A 102 3.83 19.91 -18.31
N ILE A 103 3.07 19.51 -19.34
CA ILE A 103 2.96 20.26 -20.62
C ILE A 103 1.93 21.40 -20.52
N GLY A 104 0.85 21.22 -19.76
CA GLY A 104 -0.30 22.12 -19.75
C GLY A 104 -0.22 23.36 -18.83
N LYS A 105 0.83 23.53 -18.01
CA LYS A 105 0.96 24.66 -17.08
C LYS A 105 2.10 25.59 -17.51
N ASN A 106 1.88 26.91 -17.39
CA ASN A 106 2.96 27.90 -17.43
C ASN A 106 3.92 27.62 -16.26
N HIS A 107 4.97 26.84 -16.51
CA HIS A 107 5.88 26.38 -15.48
C HIS A 107 6.88 27.49 -15.15
N GLU A 108 6.76 28.08 -13.96
CA GLU A 108 7.79 29.00 -13.46
C GLU A 108 9.04 28.20 -13.11
N TRP A 109 10.00 28.19 -14.03
CA TRP A 109 11.21 27.38 -13.90
C TRP A 109 12.18 27.99 -12.89
N ASN A 110 12.28 27.38 -11.71
CA ASN A 110 13.22 27.78 -10.66
C ASN A 110 14.21 26.66 -10.34
N TRP A 111 15.42 26.75 -10.91
CA TRP A 111 16.50 25.79 -10.72
C TRP A 111 16.91 25.63 -9.24
N ALA A 112 16.90 26.71 -8.47
CA ALA A 112 17.27 26.66 -7.07
C ALA A 112 16.26 25.81 -6.27
N PHE A 113 14.96 26.01 -6.51
CA PHE A 113 13.92 25.22 -5.85
C PHE A 113 14.01 23.73 -6.20
N ILE A 114 14.27 23.39 -7.46
CA ILE A 114 14.44 22.00 -7.90
C ILE A 114 15.66 21.34 -7.24
N CYS A 115 16.82 22.03 -7.24
CA CYS A 115 18.02 21.48 -6.59
C CYS A 115 17.83 21.30 -5.08
N PHE A 116 17.26 22.28 -4.38
CA PHE A 116 17.02 22.16 -2.93
C PHE A 116 16.04 21.04 -2.60
N THR A 117 14.95 20.89 -3.36
CA THR A 117 13.98 19.80 -3.14
C THR A 117 14.59 18.42 -3.37
N LEU A 118 15.41 18.24 -4.40
CA LEU A 118 16.14 16.99 -4.63
C LEU A 118 17.10 16.66 -3.47
N VAL A 119 17.88 17.64 -3.00
CA VAL A 119 18.82 17.47 -1.88
C VAL A 119 18.07 17.14 -0.59
N PHE A 120 17.02 17.89 -0.24
CA PHE A 120 16.23 17.64 0.97
C PHE A 120 15.53 16.28 0.94
N CYS A 121 15.02 15.85 -0.22
CA CYS A 121 14.42 14.53 -0.38
C CYS A 121 15.44 13.41 -0.08
N GLN A 122 16.66 13.51 -0.61
CA GLN A 122 17.70 12.52 -0.36
C GLN A 122 18.17 12.51 1.10
N ILE A 123 18.33 13.68 1.72
CA ILE A 123 18.70 13.79 3.14
C ILE A 123 17.61 13.17 4.03
N TRP A 124 16.33 13.52 3.82
CA TRP A 124 15.22 12.98 4.60
C TRP A 124 15.11 11.46 4.46
N ARG A 125 15.37 10.94 3.25
CA ARG A 125 15.40 9.51 3.00
C ARG A 125 16.56 8.81 3.72
N ALA A 126 17.76 9.38 3.68
CA ALA A 126 18.89 8.85 4.44
C ALA A 126 18.56 8.78 5.94
N ILE A 127 18.08 9.89 6.52
CA ILE A 127 17.72 9.96 7.94
C ILE A 127 16.66 8.93 8.30
N SER A 128 15.58 8.82 7.51
CA SER A 128 14.49 7.89 7.81
C SER A 128 14.93 6.42 7.73
N VAL A 129 15.75 6.05 6.74
CA VAL A 129 16.34 4.70 6.63
C VAL A 129 17.23 4.41 7.84
N PHE A 130 18.23 5.24 8.12
CA PHE A 130 19.14 5.01 9.25
C PHE A 130 18.43 5.01 10.61
N ALA A 131 17.44 5.90 10.81
CA ALA A 131 16.65 5.92 12.05
C ALA A 131 15.81 4.64 12.23
N LEU A 132 15.14 4.17 11.18
CA LEU A 132 14.36 2.93 11.23
C LEU A 132 15.26 1.73 11.49
N PHE A 133 16.42 1.66 10.83
CA PHE A 133 17.38 0.59 11.06
C PHE A 133 17.98 0.65 12.46
N TYR A 134 18.30 1.84 12.98
CA TYR A 134 18.79 1.99 14.36
C TYR A 134 17.79 1.45 15.39
N ILE A 135 16.51 1.84 15.27
CA ILE A 135 15.45 1.35 16.17
C ILE A 135 15.27 -0.16 16.00
N SER A 136 15.19 -0.65 14.76
CA SER A 136 14.99 -2.08 14.48
C SER A 136 16.15 -2.94 14.96
N ASN A 137 17.39 -2.45 14.89
CA ASN A 137 18.60 -3.16 15.31
C ASN A 137 18.64 -3.44 16.81
N GLN A 138 17.96 -2.63 17.64
CA GLN A 138 17.86 -2.86 19.08
C GLN A 138 16.99 -4.08 19.43
N PHE A 139 16.03 -4.43 18.57
CA PHE A 139 15.08 -5.52 18.80
C PHE A 139 15.45 -6.82 18.07
N ARG A 140 16.56 -6.84 17.32
CA ARG A 140 16.91 -7.96 16.42
C ARG A 140 18.19 -8.66 16.83
N THR A 141 18.18 -9.99 16.78
CA THR A 141 19.34 -10.85 17.12
C THR A 141 20.45 -10.86 16.07
N PHE A 142 20.11 -10.59 14.80
CA PHE A 142 21.06 -10.43 13.69
C PHE A 142 21.03 -8.99 13.19
N PRO A 143 22.05 -8.17 13.52
CA PRO A 143 22.07 -6.78 13.15
C PRO A 143 22.34 -6.57 11.66
N PHE A 144 21.71 -5.54 11.08
CA PHE A 144 21.98 -5.16 9.69
C PHE A 144 23.30 -4.42 9.59
N SER A 145 24.14 -4.81 8.64
CA SER A 145 25.39 -4.11 8.38
C SER A 145 25.12 -2.72 7.82
N ILE A 146 26.01 -1.77 8.09
CA ILE A 146 25.97 -0.42 7.49
C ILE A 146 25.99 -0.51 5.95
N LYS A 147 26.64 -1.54 5.40
CA LYS A 147 26.66 -1.80 3.95
C LYS A 147 25.26 -2.09 3.40
N ASP A 148 24.46 -2.88 4.11
CA ASP A 148 23.09 -3.22 3.69
C ASP A 148 22.19 -1.99 3.76
N GLN A 149 22.35 -1.16 4.80
CA GLN A 149 21.62 0.10 4.95
C GLN A 149 21.95 1.08 3.82
N CYS A 150 23.23 1.17 3.43
CA CYS A 150 23.65 1.97 2.29
C CYS A 150 23.10 1.46 0.95
N ILE A 151 22.96 0.14 0.76
CA ILE A 151 22.35 -0.43 -0.45
C ILE A 151 20.86 -0.06 -0.52
N ILE A 152 20.13 -0.16 0.59
CA ILE A 152 18.70 0.15 0.66
C ILE A 152 18.46 1.65 0.46
N PHE A 153 19.33 2.48 1.04
CA PHE A 153 19.37 3.89 0.70
C PHE A 153 19.66 4.05 -0.79
N TYR A 154 20.70 3.49 -1.38
CA TYR A 154 21.00 3.77 -2.79
C TYR A 154 19.96 3.23 -3.80
N SER A 155 19.19 2.20 -3.45
CA SER A 155 18.22 1.52 -4.33
C SER A 155 17.05 2.37 -4.87
N GLY A 156 16.85 3.58 -4.35
CA GLY A 156 15.73 4.46 -4.72
C GLY A 156 16.13 5.88 -5.12
N VAL A 157 17.43 6.11 -5.39
CA VAL A 157 17.91 7.27 -6.15
C VAL A 157 17.79 6.94 -7.63
#